data_AF-A0A938B0E7-F1
#
_entry.id   AF-A0A938B0E7-F1
#
_cell.length_a   1.000
_cell.length_b   1.000
_cell.length_c   1.000
_cell.angle_alpha   90.00
_cell.angle_beta   90.00
_cell.angle_gamma   90.00
#
_symmetry.space_group_name_H-M   'P 1'
#
loop_
_entity.id
_entity.type
_entity.pdbx_description
1 polymer ?
#
loop_
_entity_poly.entity_id
_entity_poly.type
_entity_poly.pdbx_seq_one_letter_code
_entity_poly.pdbx_strand_id
1 'polypeptide(L)'
;MKELYYYLIGLIEPWTVDDVQFQVKSQQVDIWVSYKSSTCLCDGCKEPCPIYDHVNERTWRHLDSCGYKTFVHAKIPRIKCSLHGIHQIDVPWAQAHSRFTLMFQQLAIDILNQCTISGAAKILRIS
;
A
#
# COMPACT_ATOMS: atom_id res chain seq x y z
N MET A 1 10.77 10.26 -10.93
CA MET A 1 9.67 10.32 -9.95
C MET A 1 9.23 8.94 -9.47
N LYS A 2 8.97 7.98 -10.38
CA LYS A 2 8.58 6.60 -10.02
C LYS A 2 9.57 5.88 -9.11
N GLU A 3 10.86 5.96 -9.42
CA GLU A 3 11.94 5.36 -8.63
C GLU A 3 12.01 5.92 -7.19
N LEU A 4 11.85 7.23 -7.03
CA LEU A 4 11.78 7.84 -5.69
C LEU A 4 10.65 7.21 -4.86
N TYR A 5 9.44 7.12 -5.41
CA TYR A 5 8.30 6.57 -4.68
C TYR A 5 8.37 5.05 -4.49
N TYR A 6 9.08 4.33 -5.36
CA TYR A 6 9.42 2.92 -5.13
C TYR A 6 10.16 2.76 -3.80
N TYR A 7 11.21 3.56 -3.58
CA TYR A 7 11.98 3.53 -2.35
C TYR A 7 11.23 4.11 -1.15
N LEU A 8 10.52 5.23 -1.30
CA LEU A 8 9.82 5.88 -0.18
C LEU A 8 8.68 5.03 0.39
N ILE A 9 7.94 4.30 -0.45
CA ILE A 9 6.87 3.41 0.01
C ILE A 9 7.44 2.11 0.60
N GLY A 10 8.70 1.76 0.28
CA GLY A 10 9.30 0.48 0.65
C GLY A 10 8.80 -0.66 -0.23
N LEU A 11 8.62 -0.42 -1.54
CA LEU A 11 8.30 -1.47 -2.48
C LEU A 11 9.50 -2.41 -2.65
N ILE A 12 9.19 -3.68 -2.91
CA ILE A 12 10.16 -4.72 -3.23
C ILE A 12 9.72 -5.43 -4.50
N GLU A 13 10.68 -5.97 -5.24
CA GLU A 13 10.35 -6.76 -6.43
C GLU A 13 9.37 -7.89 -6.09
N PRO A 14 8.39 -8.16 -6.97
CA PRO A 14 8.19 -7.56 -8.30
C PRO A 14 7.17 -6.40 -8.32
N TRP A 15 6.92 -5.74 -7.19
CA TRP A 15 6.07 -4.53 -7.16
C TRP A 15 6.80 -3.34 -7.77
N THR A 16 6.12 -2.55 -8.59
CA THR A 16 6.69 -1.34 -9.21
C THR A 16 5.69 -0.20 -9.21
N VAL A 17 6.18 1.04 -9.35
CA VAL A 17 5.34 2.23 -9.50
C VAL A 17 5.01 2.42 -10.99
N ASP A 18 3.72 2.32 -11.33
CA ASP A 18 3.21 2.51 -12.68
C ASP A 18 2.94 3.96 -13.02
N ASP A 19 2.41 4.74 -12.09
CA ASP A 19 2.09 6.14 -12.30
C ASP A 19 2.16 6.95 -11.01
N VAL A 20 2.42 8.24 -11.14
CA VAL A 20 2.41 9.20 -10.04
C VAL A 20 1.72 10.46 -10.52
N GLN A 21 0.59 10.80 -9.91
CA GLN A 21 -0.15 12.02 -10.19
C GLN A 21 -0.08 12.96 -9.01
N PHE A 22 0.06 14.24 -9.32
CA PHE A 22 0.21 15.31 -8.34
C PHE A 22 -0.89 16.34 -8.57
N GLN A 23 -1.74 16.55 -7.58
CA GLN A 23 -2.83 17.51 -7.65
C GLN A 23 -2.61 18.65 -6.66
N VAL A 24 -2.18 19.80 -7.19
CA VAL A 24 -1.88 21.01 -6.40
C VAL A 24 -3.11 21.49 -5.63
N LYS A 25 -4.27 21.55 -6.30
CA LYS A 25 -5.50 22.13 -5.74
C LYS A 25 -6.01 21.36 -4.51
N SER A 26 -5.95 20.03 -4.56
CA SER A 26 -6.37 19.16 -3.46
C SER A 26 -5.25 18.83 -2.48
N GLN A 27 -4.02 19.32 -2.73
CA GLN A 27 -2.81 18.97 -1.98
C GLN A 27 -2.66 17.46 -1.83
N GLN A 28 -2.71 16.74 -2.96
CA GLN A 28 -2.71 15.28 -3.00
C GLN A 28 -1.64 14.73 -3.96
N VAL A 29 -1.12 13.56 -3.62
CA VAL A 29 -0.30 12.72 -4.49
C VAL A 29 -0.95 11.34 -4.57
N ASP A 30 -1.21 10.87 -5.77
CA ASP A 30 -1.71 9.52 -6.03
C ASP A 30 -0.64 8.69 -6.73
N ILE A 31 -0.37 7.50 -6.20
CA ILE A 31 0.70 6.63 -6.67
C ILE A 31 0.08 5.28 -7.00
N TRP A 32 0.14 4.88 -8.27
CA TRP A 32 -0.34 3.57 -8.71
C TRP A 32 0.82 2.58 -8.72
N VAL A 33 0.63 1.44 -8.05
CA VAL A 33 1.60 0.36 -7.98
C VAL A 33 1.00 -0.92 -8.54
N SER A 34 1.83 -1.73 -9.20
CA SER A 34 1.42 -3.02 -9.74
C SER A 34 2.50 -4.09 -9.60
N TYR A 35 2.04 -5.33 -9.64
CA TYR A 35 2.87 -6.53 -9.54
C TYR A 35 3.30 -6.96 -10.95
N LYS A 36 4.61 -6.94 -11.24
CA LYS A 36 5.19 -7.22 -12.57
C LYS A 36 5.76 -8.64 -12.70
N SER A 37 5.03 -9.62 -12.18
CA SER A 37 5.35 -11.04 -12.36
C SER A 37 4.08 -11.81 -12.67
N SER A 38 4.22 -12.95 -13.37
CA SER A 38 3.12 -13.87 -13.67
C SER A 38 2.88 -14.90 -12.56
N THR A 39 3.83 -15.02 -11.62
CA THR A 39 3.78 -15.93 -10.49
C THR A 39 4.08 -15.19 -9.18
N CYS A 40 3.47 -15.66 -8.08
CA CYS A 40 3.73 -15.17 -6.73
C CYS A 40 3.79 -16.35 -5.75
N LEU A 41 4.53 -16.21 -4.65
CA LEU A 41 4.59 -17.22 -3.61
C LEU A 41 3.29 -17.22 -2.80
N CYS A 42 2.77 -18.40 -2.49
CA CYS A 42 1.62 -18.52 -1.61
C CYS A 42 1.99 -18.21 -0.15
N ASP A 43 1.18 -17.41 0.54
CA ASP A 43 1.46 -17.01 1.91
C ASP A 43 1.48 -18.19 2.90
N GLY A 44 0.71 -19.26 2.62
CA GLY A 44 0.67 -20.48 3.42
C GLY A 44 1.80 -21.47 3.15
N CYS A 45 1.95 -21.95 1.90
CA CYS A 45 2.92 -23.01 1.57
C CYS A 45 4.25 -22.50 1.02
N LYS A 46 4.37 -21.21 0.70
CA LYS A 46 5.56 -20.59 0.06
C LYS A 46 5.93 -21.16 -1.31
N GLU A 47 5.05 -21.94 -1.95
CA GLU A 47 5.25 -22.42 -3.31
C GLU A 47 4.87 -21.36 -4.35
N PRO A 48 5.60 -21.28 -5.48
CA PRO A 48 5.25 -20.42 -6.61
C PRO A 48 3.90 -20.83 -7.20
N CYS A 49 2.95 -19.89 -7.22
CA CYS A 49 1.61 -20.09 -7.77
C CYS A 49 1.36 -19.10 -8.91
N PRO A 50 0.62 -19.51 -9.97
CA PRO A 50 0.23 -18.60 -11.03
C PRO A 50 -0.78 -17.57 -10.50
N ILE A 51 -0.69 -16.34 -11.02
CA ILE A 51 -1.73 -15.33 -10.81
C ILE A 51 -2.99 -15.77 -11.55
N TYR A 52 -4.11 -15.81 -10.82
CA TYR A 52 -5.43 -16.12 -11.31
C TYR A 52 -6.10 -14.89 -11.91
N ASP A 53 -6.22 -13.83 -11.11
CA ASP A 53 -6.73 -12.53 -11.52
C ASP A 53 -6.28 -11.45 -10.50
N HIS A 54 -6.92 -10.28 -10.53
CA HIS A 54 -6.66 -9.21 -9.57
C HIS A 54 -7.97 -8.77 -8.92
N VAL A 55 -7.91 -8.40 -7.65
CA VAL A 55 -9.04 -7.74 -6.99
C VAL A 55 -9.26 -6.33 -7.54
N ASN A 56 -10.43 -5.76 -7.23
CA ASN A 56 -10.69 -4.34 -7.46
C ASN A 56 -9.60 -3.48 -6.83
N GLU A 57 -9.36 -2.33 -7.46
CA GLU A 57 -8.38 -1.38 -6.96
C GLU A 57 -8.68 -0.99 -5.52
N ARG A 58 -7.65 -1.02 -4.69
CA ARG A 58 -7.68 -0.60 -3.30
C ARG A 58 -6.74 0.59 -3.13
N THR A 59 -7.10 1.45 -2.20
CA THR A 59 -6.34 2.66 -1.86
C THR A 59 -5.90 2.61 -0.41
N TRP A 60 -4.64 2.97 -0.17
CA TRP A 60 -4.07 3.14 1.17
C TRP A 60 -3.60 4.56 1.37
N ARG A 61 -3.91 5.12 2.53
CA ARG A 61 -3.33 6.36 3.00
C ARG A 61 -1.89 6.12 3.48
N HIS A 62 -0.95 6.88 2.91
CA HIS A 62 0.47 6.85 3.24
C HIS A 62 0.90 8.13 3.96
N LEU A 63 2.18 8.26 4.33
CA LEU A 63 2.76 9.48 4.88
C LEU A 63 2.64 10.66 3.91
N ASP A 64 2.52 11.88 4.43
CA ASP A 64 2.46 13.08 3.58
C ASP A 64 3.79 13.28 2.84
N SER A 65 3.71 13.44 1.52
CA SER A 65 4.87 13.77 0.70
C SER A 65 4.97 15.29 0.58
N CYS A 66 5.91 15.89 1.30
CA CYS A 66 6.13 17.34 1.32
C CYS A 66 4.86 18.16 1.66
N GLY A 67 4.03 17.66 2.60
CA GLY A 67 2.77 18.30 3.01
C GLY A 67 1.54 17.96 2.17
N TYR A 68 1.71 17.17 1.11
CA TYR A 68 0.61 16.66 0.28
C TYR A 68 0.15 15.31 0.83
N LYS A 69 -1.17 15.09 0.89
CA LYS A 69 -1.73 13.79 1.26
C LYS A 69 -1.37 12.77 0.20
N THR A 70 -0.67 11.71 0.58
CA THR A 70 -0.24 10.67 -0.35
C THR A 70 -1.10 9.43 -0.21
N PHE A 71 -1.53 8.90 -1.36
CA PHE A 71 -2.32 7.68 -1.47
C PHE A 71 -1.64 6.70 -2.42
N VAL A 72 -1.59 5.44 -2.01
CA VAL A 72 -1.09 4.33 -2.80
C VAL A 72 -2.29 3.54 -3.33
N HIS A 73 -2.32 3.27 -4.62
CA HIS A 73 -3.39 2.55 -5.32
C HIS A 73 -2.82 1.28 -5.91
N ALA A 74 -3.50 0.14 -5.69
CA ALA A 74 -3.07 -1.13 -6.25
C ALA A 74 -4.25 -2.07 -6.49
N LYS A 75 -4.15 -2.85 -7.56
CA LYS A 75 -4.95 -4.06 -7.77
C LYS A 75 -4.12 -5.24 -7.28
N ILE A 76 -4.54 -5.88 -6.20
CA ILE A 76 -3.73 -6.95 -5.60
C ILE A 76 -3.97 -8.27 -6.36
N PRO A 77 -2.91 -8.99 -6.76
CA PRO A 77 -3.05 -10.30 -7.37
C PRO A 77 -3.78 -11.30 -6.45
N ARG A 78 -4.63 -12.13 -7.04
CA ARG A 78 -5.05 -13.39 -6.45
C ARG A 78 -4.31 -14.52 -7.13
N ILE A 79 -3.79 -15.45 -6.37
CA ILE A 79 -3.10 -16.64 -6.88
C ILE A 79 -3.99 -17.87 -6.79
N LYS A 80 -3.76 -18.85 -7.66
CA LYS A 80 -4.39 -20.18 -7.56
C LYS A 80 -3.40 -21.19 -6.98
N CYS A 81 -3.48 -21.41 -5.68
CA CYS A 81 -2.70 -22.42 -4.99
C CYS A 81 -3.41 -23.79 -5.02
N SER A 82 -2.67 -24.87 -5.23
CA SER A 82 -3.22 -26.23 -5.21
C SER A 82 -3.69 -26.68 -3.81
N LEU A 83 -3.06 -26.18 -2.75
CA LEU A 83 -3.37 -26.53 -1.35
C LEU A 83 -4.37 -25.56 -0.71
N HIS A 84 -4.23 -24.26 -0.97
CA HIS A 84 -4.99 -23.19 -0.30
C HIS A 84 -6.08 -22.57 -1.17
N GLY A 85 -6.29 -23.09 -2.39
CA GLY A 85 -7.26 -22.54 -3.34
C GLY A 85 -6.89 -21.14 -3.84
N ILE A 86 -7.90 -20.39 -4.27
CA ILE A 86 -7.74 -19.03 -4.81
C ILE A 86 -7.82 -18.02 -3.67
N HIS A 87 -6.75 -17.27 -3.46
CA HIS A 87 -6.70 -16.21 -2.43
C HIS A 87 -5.83 -15.04 -2.87
N GLN A 88 -6.05 -13.90 -2.24
CA GLN A 88 -5.25 -12.69 -2.44
C GLN A 88 -3.92 -12.83 -1.69
N ILE A 89 -2.84 -12.34 -2.29
CA ILE A 89 -1.54 -12.26 -1.63
C ILE A 89 -1.50 -11.07 -0.67
N ASP A 90 -0.61 -11.13 0.32
CA ASP A 90 -0.23 -9.98 1.12
C ASP A 90 0.57 -8.94 0.31
N VAL A 91 0.45 -7.68 0.74
CA VAL A 91 1.23 -6.57 0.16
C VAL A 91 2.29 -6.10 1.16
N PRO A 92 3.51 -5.74 0.71
CA PRO A 92 4.60 -5.42 1.62
C PRO A 92 4.37 -4.12 2.41
N TRP A 93 3.49 -3.23 1.96
CA TRP A 93 3.26 -1.92 2.58
C TRP A 93 2.06 -1.86 3.52
N ALA A 94 1.22 -2.90 3.65
CA ALA A 94 0.01 -2.82 4.47
C ALA A 94 -0.45 -4.17 5.01
N GLN A 95 -1.04 -4.16 6.21
CA GLN A 95 -1.74 -5.32 6.77
C GLN A 95 -3.03 -5.62 6.00
N ALA A 96 -3.48 -6.88 6.10
CA ALA A 96 -4.77 -7.33 5.59
C ALA A 96 -5.91 -6.39 6.04
N HIS A 97 -6.82 -6.08 5.11
CA HIS A 97 -7.97 -5.18 5.31
C HIS A 97 -7.67 -3.72 5.72
N SER A 98 -6.42 -3.34 5.96
CA SER A 98 -6.08 -1.97 6.32
C SER A 98 -6.32 -1.00 5.15
N ARG A 99 -6.69 0.24 5.50
CA ARG A 99 -6.73 1.41 4.61
C ARG A 99 -5.50 2.32 4.77
N PHE A 100 -4.53 1.91 5.59
CA PHE A 100 -3.33 2.66 5.90
C PHE A 100 -2.08 1.81 5.68
N THR A 101 -1.03 2.43 5.15
CA THR A 101 0.28 1.76 5.05
C THR A 101 0.88 1.51 6.44
N LEU A 102 1.79 0.53 6.55
CA LEU A 102 2.53 0.22 7.78
C LEU A 102 3.24 1.46 8.35
N MET A 103 3.90 2.24 7.49
CA MET A 103 4.55 3.49 7.88
C MET A 103 3.58 4.53 8.44
N PHE A 104 2.38 4.65 7.86
CA PHE A 104 1.35 5.55 8.40
C PHE A 104 0.87 5.09 9.77
N GLN A 105 0.64 3.78 9.94
CA GLN A 105 0.21 3.22 11.21
C GLN A 105 1.26 3.44 12.30
N GLN A 106 2.54 3.26 11.98
CA GLN A 106 3.64 3.53 12.91
C GLN A 106 3.66 5.00 13.35
N LEU A 107 3.60 5.95 12.40
CA LEU A 107 3.54 7.38 12.72
C LEU A 107 2.31 7.71 13.58
N ALA A 108 1.16 7.09 13.31
CA ALA A 108 -0.04 7.31 14.10
C ALA A 108 0.13 6.86 15.56
N ILE A 109 0.74 5.70 15.78
CA ILE A 109 1.08 5.21 17.13
C ILE A 109 2.04 6.17 17.83
N ASP A 110 3.10 6.60 17.14
CA ASP A 110 4.09 7.52 17.71
C ASP A 110 3.45 8.84 18.14
N ILE A 111 2.56 9.41 17.32
CA ILE A 111 1.84 10.64 17.63
C ILE A 111 0.84 10.44 18.79
N LEU A 112 0.12 9.32 18.82
CA LEU A 112 -0.81 9.00 19.90
C LEU A 112 -0.11 8.88 21.25
N ASN A 113 1.15 8.49 21.28
CA ASN A 113 1.96 8.45 22.50
C ASN A 113 2.39 9.85 22.99
N GLN A 114 2.25 10.89 22.16
CA GLN A 114 2.72 12.25 22.46
C GLN A 114 1.60 13.27 22.63
N CYS A 115 0.36 12.95 22.25
CA CYS A 115 -0.75 13.91 22.32
C CYS A 115 -2.11 13.23 22.50
N THR A 116 -3.16 14.04 22.65
CA THR A 116 -4.54 13.54 22.73
C THR A 116 -4.97 12.93 21.40
N ILE A 117 -5.99 12.06 21.43
CA ILE A 117 -6.59 11.47 20.23
C ILE A 117 -7.04 12.56 19.23
N SER A 118 -7.64 13.65 19.72
CA SER A 118 -8.06 14.78 18.87
C SER A 118 -6.88 15.54 18.26
N GLY A 119 -5.79 15.71 19.01
CA GLY A 119 -4.54 16.28 18.51
C GLY A 119 -3.92 15.40 17.42
N ALA A 120 -3.87 14.09 17.65
CA ALA A 120 -3.35 13.11 16.71
C ALA A 120 -4.16 13.11 15.40
N ALA A 121 -5.49 13.07 15.49
CA ALA A 121 -6.38 13.13 14.33
C ALA A 121 -6.15 14.40 13.48
N LYS A 122 -5.99 15.55 14.16
CA LYS A 122 -5.69 16.83 13.50
C LYS A 122 -4.34 16.83 12.79
N ILE A 123 -3.28 16.33 13.43
CA ILE A 123 -1.93 16.24 12.83
C ILE A 123 -1.91 15.27 11.65
N LEU A 124 -2.52 14.10 11.80
CA LEU A 124 -2.60 13.06 10.76
C LEU A 124 -3.59 13.40 9.62
N ARG A 125 -4.39 14.45 9.81
CA ARG A 125 -5.42 14.92 8.87
C ARG A 125 -6.45 13.83 8.55
N ILE A 126 -6.86 13.10 9.59
CA ILE A 126 -7.89 12.04 9.57
C ILE A 126 -9.10 12.47 10.41
N SER A 127 -10.29 12.04 9.99
CA SER A 127 -11.58 12.34 10.61
C SER A 127 -12.22 11.10 11.20
#